data_AF-A0A8G0PLT1-F1
#
_entry.id   AF-A0A8G0PLT1-F1
#
_cell.length_a   1.000
_cell.length_b   1.000
_cell.length_c   1.000
_cell.angle_alpha   90.00
_cell.angle_beta   90.00
_cell.angle_gamma   90.00
#
_symmetry.space_group_name_H-M   'P 1'
#
loop_
_entity.id
_entity.type
_entity.pdbx_description
1 polymer ?
#
loop_
_entity_poly.entity_id
_entity_poly.type
_entity_poly.pdbx_seq_one_letter_code
_entity_poly.pdbx_strand_id
1 'polypeptide(L)'
;MGLANYVQGGSNIYYFGSASWAFFSGPGYQGCASGGYQCQDYMHVIKTAPTNLQMYGMCAKDTSVALRLANGTNINAQPDFTGGWSPGSDVGRYTT
;
A
#
# COMPACT_ATOMS: atom_id res chain seq x y z
N MET A 1 -4.69 -9.54 -7.43
CA MET A 1 -3.26 -9.25 -7.67
C MET A 1 -2.48 -9.49 -6.40
N GLY A 2 -1.15 -9.65 -6.50
CA GLY A 2 -0.30 -9.89 -5.33
C GLY A 2 -0.20 -8.66 -4.43
N LEU A 3 -0.08 -8.89 -3.13
CA LEU A 3 0.23 -7.85 -2.16
C LEU A 3 1.74 -7.73 -2.02
N ALA A 4 2.24 -6.50 -1.88
CA ALA A 4 3.66 -6.28 -1.66
C ALA A 4 4.05 -6.54 -0.21
N ASN A 5 3.21 -6.10 0.72
CA ASN A 5 3.43 -6.32 2.16
C ASN A 5 2.15 -6.87 2.79
N TYR A 6 2.29 -7.99 3.50
CA TYR A 6 1.19 -8.67 4.18
C TYR A 6 1.62 -9.08 5.58
N VAL A 7 1.14 -8.34 6.59
CA VAL A 7 1.47 -8.60 8.00
C VAL A 7 0.35 -9.41 8.64
N GLN A 8 0.69 -10.55 9.23
CA GLN A 8 -0.26 -11.48 9.85
C GLN A 8 0.15 -11.80 11.29
N GLY A 9 0.06 -10.81 12.17
CA GLY A 9 0.48 -10.94 13.57
C GLY A 9 1.99 -11.01 13.73
N GLY A 10 2.45 -11.47 14.89
CA GLY A 10 3.86 -11.50 15.28
C GLY A 10 4.24 -10.34 16.21
N SER A 11 5.54 -10.11 16.39
CA SER A 11 6.07 -9.10 17.30
C SER A 11 7.38 -8.52 16.78
N ASN A 12 7.65 -7.24 17.05
CA ASN A 12 8.92 -6.57 16.76
C ASN A 12 9.28 -6.64 15.26
N ILE A 13 8.33 -6.20 14.43
CA ILE A 13 8.47 -6.22 12.97
C ILE A 13 8.84 -4.81 12.51
N TYR A 14 9.90 -4.70 11.71
CA TYR A 14 10.43 -3.43 11.24
C TYR A 14 10.57 -3.46 9.72
N TYR A 15 9.86 -2.56 9.04
CA TYR A 15 10.00 -2.30 7.61
C TYR A 15 10.66 -0.93 7.41
N PHE A 16 11.77 -0.91 6.68
CA PHE A 16 12.51 0.30 6.33
C PHE A 16 12.50 0.48 4.83
N GLY A 17 11.50 1.21 4.33
CA GLY A 17 11.28 1.45 2.92
C GLY A 17 10.60 0.28 2.21
N SER A 18 9.66 0.61 1.32
CA SER A 18 9.09 -0.36 0.38
C SER A 18 8.48 0.39 -0.78
N ALA A 19 8.97 0.14 -1.99
CA ALA A 19 8.36 0.64 -3.21
C ALA A 19 7.63 -0.48 -3.95
N SER A 20 6.39 -0.24 -4.36
CA SER A 20 5.54 -1.27 -4.94
C SER A 20 4.67 -0.70 -6.06
N TRP A 21 4.40 -1.46 -7.12
CA TRP A 21 3.74 -0.91 -8.30
C TRP A 21 2.71 -1.86 -8.89
N ALA A 22 1.51 -1.36 -9.12
CA ALA A 22 0.51 -1.99 -9.97
C ALA A 22 0.56 -1.36 -11.38
N PHE A 23 0.87 -2.17 -12.39
CA PHE A 23 0.92 -1.76 -13.80
C PHE A 23 -0.17 -2.38 -14.66
N PHE A 24 -0.77 -3.48 -14.19
CA PHE A 24 -1.70 -4.29 -14.99
C PHE A 24 -2.89 -4.71 -14.14
N SER A 25 -4.08 -4.84 -14.73
CA SER A 25 -5.21 -5.53 -14.13
C SER A 25 -5.53 -6.79 -14.94
N GLY A 26 -4.86 -7.88 -14.57
CA GLY A 26 -4.88 -9.14 -15.32
C GLY A 26 -3.76 -9.24 -16.37
N PRO A 27 -3.73 -10.31 -17.17
CA PRO A 27 -2.63 -10.59 -18.09
C PRO A 27 -2.52 -9.52 -19.19
N GLY A 28 -1.45 -8.70 -19.14
CA GLY A 28 -1.08 -7.77 -20.22
C GLY A 28 -1.94 -6.51 -20.35
N TYR A 29 -3.05 -6.38 -19.62
CA TYR A 29 -3.92 -5.20 -19.71
C TYR A 29 -3.41 -4.05 -18.85
N GLN A 30 -2.90 -2.99 -19.49
CA GLN A 30 -2.38 -1.77 -18.83
C GLN A 30 -3.38 -0.62 -18.77
N GLY A 31 -4.57 -0.75 -19.36
CA GLY A 31 -5.55 0.34 -19.42
C GLY A 31 -6.02 0.85 -18.05
N CYS A 32 -5.86 0.04 -16.99
CA CYS A 32 -6.12 0.45 -15.62
C CYS A 32 -5.24 1.64 -15.16
N ALA A 33 -4.01 1.74 -15.67
CA ALA A 33 -3.09 2.80 -15.26
C ALA A 33 -3.45 4.17 -15.85
N SER A 34 -4.32 4.21 -16.87
CA SER A 34 -4.74 5.45 -17.52
C SER A 34 -5.81 6.21 -16.73
N GLY A 35 -6.68 5.50 -16.00
CA GLY A 35 -7.71 6.09 -15.16
C GLY A 35 -7.25 6.42 -13.73
N GLY A 36 -6.12 5.85 -13.33
CA GLY A 36 -5.52 6.04 -12.01
C GLY A 36 -6.27 5.32 -10.89
N TYR A 37 -5.50 4.65 -10.02
CA TYR A 37 -6.06 3.86 -8.91
C TYR A 37 -7.04 2.75 -9.36
N GLN A 38 -6.89 2.24 -10.58
CA GLN A 38 -7.77 1.19 -11.12
C GLN A 38 -7.05 -0.14 -11.27
N CYS A 39 -5.72 -0.17 -11.16
CA CYS A 39 -4.99 -1.42 -11.30
C CYS A 39 -5.14 -2.29 -10.05
N GLN A 40 -5.07 -1.73 -8.85
CA GLN A 40 -5.22 -2.48 -7.59
C GLN A 40 -5.72 -1.57 -6.48
N ASP A 41 -6.52 -2.07 -5.53
CA ASP A 41 -7.03 -1.21 -4.44
C ASP A 41 -5.94 -0.87 -3.41
N TYR A 42 -5.20 -1.87 -2.94
CA TYR A 42 -4.16 -1.75 -1.90
C TYR A 42 -3.00 -2.70 -2.18
N MET A 43 -1.79 -2.29 -1.78
CA MET A 43 -0.58 -3.12 -1.82
C MET A 43 -0.01 -3.47 -0.45
N HIS A 44 -0.36 -2.70 0.58
CA HIS A 44 0.10 -2.90 1.95
C HIS A 44 -1.09 -3.25 2.85
N VAL A 45 -1.02 -4.40 3.52
CA VAL A 45 -2.10 -4.92 4.36
C VAL A 45 -1.55 -5.43 5.68
N ILE A 46 -2.20 -5.02 6.77
CA ILE A 46 -2.08 -5.64 8.08
C ILE A 46 -3.35 -6.46 8.26
N LYS A 47 -3.26 -7.78 8.13
CA LYS A 47 -4.40 -8.69 8.30
C LYS A 47 -4.75 -8.89 9.77
N THR A 48 -3.71 -9.11 10.58
CA THR A 48 -3.79 -9.27 12.03
C THR A 48 -2.74 -8.36 12.63
N ALA A 49 -3.12 -7.50 13.58
CA ALA A 49 -2.19 -6.55 14.18
C ALA A 49 -1.10 -7.30 14.98
N PRO A 50 0.19 -7.11 14.66
CA PRO A 50 1.29 -7.57 15.50
C PRO A 50 1.48 -6.65 16.72
N THR A 51 2.38 -7.02 17.63
CA THR A 51 2.90 -6.10 18.67
C THR A 51 4.17 -5.40 18.18
N ASN A 52 4.25 -4.08 18.38
CA ASN A 52 5.42 -3.28 17.99
C ASN A 52 5.80 -3.42 16.50
N LEU A 53 4.86 -3.16 15.60
CA LEU A 53 5.13 -2.96 14.18
C LEU A 53 5.61 -1.55 13.93
N GLN A 54 6.67 -1.43 13.14
CA GLN A 54 7.26 -0.17 12.72
C GLN A 54 7.43 -0.21 11.21
N MET A 55 6.70 0.63 10.47
CA MET A 55 6.78 0.73 9.02
C MET A 55 7.14 2.16 8.63
N TYR A 56 8.20 2.32 7.84
CA TYR A 56 8.70 3.61 7.41
C TYR A 56 8.82 3.66 5.90
N GLY A 57 8.38 4.75 5.27
CA GLY A 57 8.59 5.02 3.85
C GLY A 57 7.99 3.97 2.91
N MET A 58 6.73 3.60 3.12
CA MET A 58 6.00 2.74 2.18
C MET A 58 5.47 3.58 1.03
N CYS A 59 5.65 3.15 -0.21
CA CYS A 59 5.08 3.80 -1.38
C CYS A 59 4.50 2.78 -2.36
N ALA A 60 3.38 3.15 -2.98
CA ALA A 60 2.69 2.35 -3.97
C ALA A 60 2.24 3.18 -5.18
N LYS A 61 2.26 2.58 -6.38
CA LYS A 61 1.65 3.16 -7.59
C LYS A 61 0.32 2.48 -7.89
N ASP A 62 -0.64 3.28 -8.30
CA ASP A 62 -1.95 2.87 -8.80
C ASP A 62 -2.79 2.11 -7.77
N THR A 63 -2.66 2.49 -6.49
CA THR A 63 -3.49 2.02 -5.38
C THR A 63 -4.19 3.15 -4.66
N SER A 64 -5.52 3.07 -4.54
CA SER A 64 -6.34 4.08 -3.85
C SER A 64 -6.19 4.02 -2.32
N VAL A 65 -5.66 2.92 -1.79
CA VAL A 65 -5.44 2.70 -0.36
C VAL A 65 -3.94 2.49 -0.10
N ALA A 66 -3.37 3.42 0.67
CA ALA A 66 -1.98 3.40 1.09
C ALA A 66 -1.69 2.25 2.06
N LEU A 67 -2.60 2.00 3.02
CA LEU A 67 -2.47 0.91 3.98
C LEU A 67 -3.85 0.45 4.46
N ARG A 68 -4.10 -0.86 4.39
CA ARG A 68 -5.28 -1.49 4.99
C ARG A 68 -4.94 -2.05 6.37
N LEU A 69 -5.63 -1.58 7.40
CA LEU A 69 -5.42 -1.98 8.79
C LEU A 69 -6.18 -3.25 9.16
N ALA A 70 -5.78 -3.88 10.28
CA ALA A 70 -6.35 -5.15 10.77
C ALA A 70 -7.85 -5.07 11.09
N ASN A 71 -8.33 -3.91 11.54
CA ASN A 71 -9.74 -3.65 11.81
C ASN A 71 -10.56 -3.37 10.53
N GLY A 72 -9.94 -3.42 9.35
CA GLY A 72 -10.58 -3.12 8.07
C GLY A 72 -10.57 -1.65 7.68
N THR A 73 -10.05 -0.74 8.52
CA THR A 73 -9.87 0.66 8.17
C THR A 73 -8.87 0.80 7.02
N ASN A 74 -9.24 1.60 6.02
CA ASN A 74 -8.33 2.00 4.96
C ASN A 74 -7.73 3.36 5.28
N ILE A 75 -6.41 3.45 5.20
CA ILE A 75 -5.70 4.73 5.07
C ILE A 75 -5.63 4.99 3.57
N ASN A 76 -6.49 5.86 3.07
CA ASN A 76 -6.59 6.17 1.65
C ASN A 76 -5.38 6.98 1.15
N ALA A 77 -5.10 6.88 -0.14
CA ALA A 77 -4.25 7.82 -0.84
C ALA A 77 -4.84 9.24 -0.69
N GLN A 78 -4.02 10.20 -0.29
CA GLN A 78 -4.47 11.59 -0.14
C GLN A 78 -4.62 12.26 -1.52
N PRO A 79 -5.63 13.12 -1.73
CA PRO A 79 -5.84 13.80 -3.00
C PRO A 79 -4.75 14.86 -3.31
N ASP A 80 -4.00 15.29 -2.31
CA ASP A 80 -2.86 16.23 -2.40
C ASP A 80 -1.50 15.51 -2.40
N PHE A 81 -1.49 14.22 -2.75
CA PHE A 81 -0.26 13.45 -2.89
C PHE A 81 0.68 14.10 -3.91
N THR A 82 1.80 14.65 -3.42
CA THR A 82 2.84 15.32 -4.22
C THR A 82 4.17 14.56 -4.25
N GLY A 83 4.31 13.49 -3.45
CA GLY A 83 5.47 12.59 -3.47
C GLY A 83 5.31 11.45 -4.49
N GLY A 84 6.36 10.63 -4.67
CA GLY A 84 6.26 9.35 -5.39
C GLY A 84 5.78 9.39 -6.86
N TRP A 85 5.22 8.27 -7.33
CA TRP A 85 4.67 8.12 -8.68
C TRP A 85 3.16 8.40 -8.65
N SER A 86 2.70 9.45 -9.33
CA SER A 86 1.28 9.78 -9.43
C SER A 86 0.59 9.03 -10.60
N PRO A 87 -0.60 8.43 -10.41
CA PRO A 87 -1.33 8.31 -9.14
C PRO A 87 -0.72 7.21 -8.25
N GLY A 88 -0.68 7.47 -6.95
CA GLY A 88 -0.01 6.61 -5.97
C GLY A 88 -0.32 7.00 -4.54
N SER A 89 0.40 6.38 -3.61
CA SER A 89 0.15 6.56 -2.19
C SER A 89 1.40 6.28 -1.37
N ASP A 90 1.66 7.11 -0.36
CA ASP A 90 2.77 6.92 0.57
C ASP A 90 2.28 6.82 2.02
N VAL A 91 3.00 6.01 2.81
CA VAL A 91 2.94 6.00 4.27
C VAL A 91 4.33 6.34 4.78
N GLY A 92 4.51 7.60 5.22
CA GLY A 92 5.79 8.05 5.76
C GLY A 92 6.19 7.28 7.02
N ARG A 93 5.22 7.05 7.93
CA ARG A 93 5.40 6.24 9.13
C ARG A 93 4.07 5.64 9.58
N TYR A 94 4.09 4.35 9.92
CA TYR A 94 3.02 3.67 10.64
C TYR A 94 3.60 2.84 11.78
N THR A 95 3.05 2.99 12.97
CA THR A 95 3.51 2.28 14.17
C THR A 95 2.33 1.86 15.04
N THR A 96 2.43 0.67 15.66
CA THR A 96 1.45 0.14 16.62
C THR A 96 2.01 0.05 18.03
#